data_AF-A0A2V5SPI8-F1
#
_entry.id   AF-A0A2V5SPI8-F1
#
_cell.length_a   1.000
_cell.length_b   1.000
_cell.length_c   1.000
_cell.angle_alpha   90.00
_cell.angle_beta   90.00
_cell.angle_gamma   90.00
#
_symmetry.space_group_name_H-M   'P 1'
#
loop_
_entity.id
_entity.type
_entity.pdbx_description
1 polymer ?
#
loop_
_entity_poly.entity_id
_entity_poly.type
_entity_poly.pdbx_seq_one_letter_code
_entity_poly.pdbx_strand_id
1 'polypeptide(L)'
;MRNRYLLLSILVPISGFAFATSTIAAEIAPEPAEHAAVSLKPQMLVQIGGFGITNSMLVTWLVAATIIVLAQIATRRAKPIPSGIQNFWEWLVEGLHNFLENIVGRELVAKGFW
;
A
#
# COMPACT_ATOMS: atom_id res chain seq x y z
N MET A 1 0.51 22.47 20.43
CA MET A 1 0.48 21.93 19.04
C MET A 1 1.74 21.14 18.63
N ARG A 2 2.59 20.68 19.57
CA ARG A 2 3.88 20.03 19.27
C ARG A 2 3.79 18.49 19.14
N ASN A 3 2.83 17.85 19.80
CA ASN A 3 2.69 16.38 19.82
C ASN A 3 2.03 15.75 18.59
N ARG A 4 1.28 16.51 17.77
CA ARG A 4 0.58 15.96 16.58
C ARG A 4 1.55 15.67 15.42
N TYR A 5 2.66 16.39 15.36
CA TYR A 5 3.71 16.18 14.36
C TYR A 5 4.71 15.11 14.77
N LEU A 6 4.90 14.88 16.08
CA LEU A 6 5.72 13.78 16.61
C LEU A 6 5.12 12.40 16.31
N LEU A 7 3.78 12.24 16.36
CA LEU A 7 3.12 11.00 15.96
C LEU A 7 3.22 10.72 14.46
N LEU A 8 3.27 11.77 13.63
CA LEU A 8 3.45 11.66 12.18
C LEU A 8 4.91 11.38 11.80
N SER A 9 5.90 11.88 12.55
CA SER A 9 7.32 11.64 12.26
C SER A 9 7.82 10.25 12.67
N ILE A 10 7.12 9.55 13.58
CA ILE A 10 7.48 8.18 14.02
C ILE A 10 6.88 7.12 13.09
N LEU A 11 5.78 7.43 12.38
CA LEU A 11 5.13 6.50 11.43
C LEU A 11 5.80 6.46 10.04
N VAL A 12 6.48 7.54 9.64
CA VAL A 12 7.16 7.64 8.33
C VAL A 12 8.42 6.75 8.20
N PRO A 13 9.28 6.54 9.22
CA PRO A 13 10.44 5.66 9.05
C PRO A 13 10.09 4.17 9.11
N ILE A 14 8.93 3.77 9.65
CA ILE A 14 8.55 2.34 9.72
C ILE A 14 8.18 1.81 8.32
N SER A 15 7.65 2.66 7.44
CA SER A 15 7.30 2.27 6.07
C SER A 15 8.51 2.13 5.15
N GLY A 16 9.63 2.79 5.45
CA GLY A 16 10.90 2.63 4.72
C GLY A 16 11.68 1.38 5.13
N PHE A 17 11.50 0.91 6.37
CA PHE A 17 12.21 -0.26 6.88
C PHE A 17 11.58 -1.60 6.46
N ALA A 18 10.27 -1.60 6.15
CA ALA A 18 9.55 -2.81 5.74
C ALA A 18 9.89 -3.27 4.31
N PHE A 19 10.30 -2.37 3.42
CA PHE A 19 10.60 -2.73 2.02
C PHE A 19 12.04 -3.22 1.77
N ALA A 20 12.97 -2.96 2.69
CA ALA A 20 14.35 -3.44 2.59
C ALA A 20 14.58 -4.78 3.33
N THR A 21 13.74 -5.12 4.31
CA THR A 21 13.92 -6.34 5.13
C THR A 21 13.54 -7.62 4.36
N SER A 22 12.58 -7.57 3.43
CA SER A 22 12.15 -8.76 2.69
C SER A 22 13.21 -9.28 1.70
N THR A 23 14.07 -8.40 1.18
CA THR A 23 15.16 -8.82 0.27
C THR A 23 16.34 -9.41 1.01
N ILE A 24 16.65 -8.91 2.23
CA ILE A 24 17.80 -9.37 3.01
C ILE A 24 17.48 -10.69 3.77
N ALA A 25 16.24 -10.88 4.22
CA ALA A 25 15.85 -12.12 4.90
C ALA A 25 15.85 -13.35 3.97
N ALA A 26 15.76 -13.15 2.65
CA ALA A 26 15.83 -14.22 1.66
C ALA A 26 17.26 -14.74 1.41
N GLU A 27 18.31 -13.97 1.72
CA GLU A 27 19.70 -14.34 1.44
C GLU A 27 20.40 -15.15 2.55
N ILE A 28 19.86 -15.21 3.78
CA ILE A 28 20.58 -15.78 4.94
C ILE A 28 20.21 -17.25 5.24
N ALA A 29 19.29 -17.85 4.47
CA ALA A 29 18.99 -19.28 4.62
C ALA A 29 19.99 -20.13 3.81
N PRO A 30 20.75 -21.05 4.42
CA PRO A 30 21.58 -21.97 3.67
C PRO A 30 20.67 -22.93 2.89
N GLU A 31 20.68 -22.79 1.56
CA GLU A 31 20.04 -23.71 0.61
C GLU A 31 20.50 -25.15 0.85
N PRO A 32 19.63 -26.10 1.26
CA PRO A 32 19.84 -27.49 0.94
C PRO A 32 19.37 -27.67 -0.51
N ALA A 33 20.34 -27.85 -1.39
CA ALA A 33 20.14 -28.28 -2.76
C ALA A 33 19.22 -29.51 -2.79
N GLU A 34 18.04 -29.38 -3.37
CA GLU A 34 17.32 -30.43 -4.09
C GLU A 34 16.09 -29.81 -4.75
N HIS A 35 15.75 -30.30 -5.95
CA HIS A 35 14.67 -29.83 -6.79
C HIS A 35 13.28 -30.02 -6.14
N ALA A 36 12.96 -29.26 -5.11
CA ALA A 36 11.64 -29.19 -4.51
C ALA A 36 10.80 -28.21 -5.31
N ALA A 37 9.87 -28.74 -6.11
CA ALA A 37 8.82 -27.94 -6.71
C ALA A 37 8.22 -27.01 -5.64
N VAL A 38 8.48 -25.71 -5.76
CA VAL A 38 7.95 -24.71 -4.83
C VAL A 38 6.44 -24.91 -4.80
N SER A 39 5.92 -25.30 -3.64
CA SER A 39 4.49 -25.58 -3.48
C SER A 39 3.73 -24.29 -3.76
N LEU A 40 3.04 -24.23 -4.91
CA LEU A 40 2.21 -23.09 -5.33
C LEU A 40 1.00 -22.87 -4.40
N LYS A 41 0.79 -23.75 -3.42
CA LYS A 41 -0.26 -23.58 -2.42
C LYS A 41 0.13 -22.45 -1.48
N PRO A 42 -0.75 -21.45 -1.26
CA PRO A 42 -0.51 -20.41 -0.29
C PRO A 42 -0.21 -21.04 1.08
N GLN A 43 0.97 -20.75 1.62
CA GLN A 43 1.34 -21.24 2.94
C GLN A 43 0.37 -20.64 3.96
N MET A 44 -0.36 -21.54 4.63
CA MET A 44 -1.29 -21.17 5.68
C MET A 44 -0.49 -20.79 6.92
N LEU A 45 -0.74 -19.60 7.45
CA LEU A 45 -0.08 -19.09 8.64
C LEU A 45 -0.83 -19.50 9.90
N VAL A 46 -2.15 -19.32 9.90
CA VAL A 46 -3.02 -19.56 11.05
C VAL A 46 -4.36 -20.10 10.55
N GLN A 47 -4.87 -21.16 11.18
CA GLN A 47 -6.20 -21.69 10.91
C GLN A 47 -7.11 -21.38 12.11
N ILE A 48 -8.16 -20.61 11.89
CA ILE A 48 -9.13 -20.23 12.93
C ILE A 48 -10.49 -20.82 12.53
N GLY A 49 -11.00 -21.78 13.31
CA GLY A 49 -12.35 -22.33 13.14
C GLY A 49 -12.66 -22.92 11.76
N GLY A 50 -11.64 -23.39 11.02
CA GLY A 50 -11.78 -23.90 9.65
C GLY A 50 -11.39 -22.92 8.54
N PHE A 51 -11.17 -21.63 8.85
CA PHE A 51 -10.69 -20.64 7.90
C PHE A 51 -9.17 -20.48 7.99
N GLY A 52 -8.46 -20.76 6.89
CA GLY A 52 -7.00 -20.62 6.80
C GLY A 52 -6.60 -19.22 6.35
N ILE A 53 -5.93 -18.46 7.21
CA ILE A 53 -5.30 -17.19 6.84
C ILE A 53 -3.95 -17.50 6.19
N THR A 54 -3.80 -17.07 4.94
CA THR A 54 -2.58 -17.30 4.15
C THR A 54 -1.66 -16.08 4.17
N ASN A 55 -0.37 -16.28 3.88
CA ASN A 55 0.59 -15.19 3.68
C ASN A 55 0.06 -14.11 2.74
N SER A 56 -0.49 -14.51 1.59
CA SER A 56 -1.02 -13.57 0.60
C SER A 56 -2.18 -12.72 1.15
N MET A 57 -3.06 -13.30 1.98
CA MET A 57 -4.15 -12.54 2.60
C MET A 57 -3.64 -11.48 3.56
N LEU A 58 -2.64 -11.82 4.39
CA LEU A 58 -2.04 -10.88 5.32
C LEU A 58 -1.34 -9.73 4.59
N VAL A 59 -0.60 -10.03 3.53
CA VAL A 59 0.04 -9.02 2.68
C VAL A 59 -1.01 -8.12 2.02
N THR A 60 -2.10 -8.68 1.48
CA THR A 60 -3.20 -7.88 0.92
C THR A 60 -3.81 -6.93 1.94
N TRP A 61 -4.05 -7.37 3.18
CA TRP A 61 -4.59 -6.50 4.23
C TRP A 61 -3.60 -5.40 4.63
N LEU A 62 -2.30 -5.70 4.70
CA LEU A 62 -1.27 -4.72 5.00
C LEU A 62 -1.17 -3.65 3.91
N VAL A 63 -1.18 -4.07 2.64
CA VAL A 63 -1.19 -3.16 1.48
C VAL A 63 -2.45 -2.30 1.50
N ALA A 64 -3.63 -2.91 1.69
CA ALA A 64 -4.90 -2.18 1.76
C ALA A 64 -4.90 -1.14 2.89
N ALA A 65 -4.47 -1.52 4.10
CA ALA A 65 -4.37 -0.61 5.24
C ALA A 65 -3.41 0.56 4.95
N THR A 66 -2.27 0.29 4.31
CA THR A 66 -1.30 1.31 3.93
C THR A 66 -1.91 2.33 2.95
N ILE A 67 -2.57 1.84 1.89
CA ILE A 67 -3.25 2.71 0.90
C ILE A 67 -4.32 3.57 1.57
N ILE A 68 -5.15 2.97 2.43
CA ILE A 68 -6.20 3.70 3.16
C ILE A 68 -5.60 4.81 4.03
N VAL A 69 -4.54 4.52 4.77
CA VAL A 69 -3.88 5.52 5.63
C VAL A 69 -3.28 6.65 4.80
N LEU A 70 -2.60 6.34 3.70
CA LEU A 70 -2.02 7.35 2.81
C LEU A 70 -3.10 8.25 2.19
N ALA A 71 -4.19 7.66 1.69
CA ALA A 71 -5.33 8.39 1.15
C ALA A 71 -5.95 9.33 2.19
N GLN A 72 -6.16 8.84 3.43
CA GLN A 72 -6.70 9.65 4.52
C GLN A 72 -5.76 10.80 4.91
N ILE A 73 -4.44 10.59 4.88
CA ILE A 73 -3.48 11.67 5.16
C ILE A 73 -3.53 12.73 4.07
N ALA A 74 -3.61 12.33 2.79
CA ALA A 74 -3.69 13.24 1.66
C ALA A 74 -4.95 14.13 1.71
N THR A 75 -6.11 13.56 2.07
CA THR A 75 -7.40 14.30 2.06
C THR A 75 -7.65 15.12 3.33
N ARG A 76 -7.05 14.77 4.47
CA ARG A 76 -7.34 15.42 5.77
C ARG A 76 -6.95 16.90 5.89
N ARG A 77 -6.01 17.40 5.07
CA ARG A 77 -5.51 18.79 5.17
C ARG A 77 -5.30 19.43 3.78
N ALA A 78 -6.22 19.20 2.86
CA ALA A 78 -6.20 19.87 1.57
C ALA A 78 -6.31 21.40 1.77
N LYS A 79 -5.37 22.14 1.21
CA LYS A 79 -5.38 23.61 1.19
C LYS A 79 -5.91 24.10 -0.16
N PRO A 80 -6.57 25.26 -0.21
CA PRO A 80 -7.06 25.84 -1.47
C PRO A 80 -5.91 26.25 -2.42
N ILE A 81 -4.75 26.63 -1.88
CA ILE A 81 -3.54 26.84 -2.68
C ILE A 81 -2.62 25.65 -2.40
N PRO A 82 -2.39 24.77 -3.38
CA PRO A 82 -1.64 23.54 -3.18
C PRO A 82 -0.16 23.86 -2.90
N SER A 83 0.44 23.06 -2.00
CA SER A 83 1.86 23.19 -1.66
C SER A 83 2.46 21.86 -1.20
N GLY A 84 3.71 21.60 -1.58
CA GLY A 84 4.48 20.43 -1.13
C GLY A 84 3.89 19.11 -1.62
N ILE A 85 3.59 18.19 -0.69
CA ILE A 85 3.09 16.84 -1.03
C ILE A 85 1.69 16.85 -1.65
N GLN A 86 0.91 17.93 -1.46
CA GLN A 86 -0.38 18.07 -2.11
C GLN A 86 -0.24 18.08 -3.64
N ASN A 87 0.82 18.70 -4.18
CA ASN A 87 1.09 18.72 -5.62
C ASN A 87 1.28 17.30 -6.19
N PHE A 88 1.95 16.43 -5.43
CA PHE A 88 2.14 15.03 -5.85
C PHE A 88 0.82 14.27 -5.89
N TRP A 89 -0.02 14.43 -4.85
CA TRP A 89 -1.32 13.77 -4.79
C TRP A 89 -2.29 14.29 -5.83
N GLU A 90 -2.33 15.61 -6.06
CA GLU A 90 -3.14 16.21 -7.12
C GLU A 90 -2.69 15.74 -8.50
N TRP A 91 -1.39 15.76 -8.77
CA TRP A 91 -0.83 15.21 -10.01
C TRP A 91 -1.19 13.74 -10.22
N LEU A 92 -1.09 12.90 -9.18
CA LEU A 92 -1.42 11.49 -9.25
C LEU A 92 -2.91 11.26 -9.53
N VAL A 93 -3.79 11.99 -8.83
CA VAL A 93 -5.25 11.87 -8.99
C VAL A 93 -5.70 12.40 -10.36
N GLU A 94 -5.16 13.53 -10.81
CA GLU A 94 -5.45 14.11 -12.12
C GLU A 94 -4.92 13.20 -13.25
N GLY A 95 -3.73 12.62 -13.09
CA GLY A 95 -3.21 11.60 -14.00
C GLY A 95 -4.12 10.38 -14.11
N LEU A 96 -4.60 9.86 -12.97
CA LEU A 96 -5.55 8.74 -12.94
C LEU A 96 -6.88 9.13 -13.60
N HIS A 97 -7.40 10.31 -13.31
CA HIS A 97 -8.63 10.82 -13.93
C HIS A 97 -8.49 10.86 -15.46
N ASN A 98 -7.42 11.48 -15.97
CA ASN A 98 -7.17 11.59 -17.41
C ASN A 98 -6.95 10.22 -18.08
N PHE A 99 -6.26 9.31 -17.39
CA PHE A 99 -6.08 7.94 -17.86
C PHE A 99 -7.41 7.20 -17.98
N LEU A 100 -8.24 7.25 -16.94
CA LEU A 100 -9.56 6.63 -16.96
C LEU A 100 -10.48 7.30 -17.98
N GLU A 101 -10.37 8.61 -18.16
CA GLU A 101 -11.19 9.35 -19.14
C GLU A 101 -10.85 8.91 -20.55
N ASN A 102 -9.56 8.73 -20.85
CA ASN A 102 -9.09 8.25 -22.14
C ASN A 102 -9.53 6.80 -22.45
N ILE A 103 -9.72 5.95 -21.43
CA ILE A 103 -10.12 4.55 -21.62
C ILE A 103 -11.64 4.40 -21.67
N VAL A 104 -12.34 4.99 -20.72
CA VAL A 104 -13.75 4.70 -20.42
C VAL A 104 -14.68 5.84 -20.86
N GLY A 105 -14.13 7.03 -21.13
CA GLY A 105 -14.87 8.22 -21.54
C GLY A 105 -15.31 9.10 -20.38
N ARG A 106 -15.48 10.39 -20.68
CA ARG A 106 -15.77 11.47 -19.70
C ARG A 106 -17.01 11.23 -18.84
N GLU A 107 -18.07 10.69 -19.42
CA GLU A 107 -19.35 10.49 -18.71
C GLU A 107 -19.24 9.48 -17.56
N LEU A 108 -18.41 8.43 -17.73
CA LEU A 108 -18.26 7.39 -16.74
C LEU A 108 -17.24 7.78 -15.66
N VAL A 109 -16.20 8.51 -16.02
CA VAL A 109 -15.23 9.02 -15.04
C VAL A 109 -15.84 10.09 -14.14
N ALA A 110 -16.67 10.98 -14.68
CA ALA A 110 -17.37 12.00 -13.89
C ALA A 110 -18.29 11.41 -12.81
N LYS A 111 -18.72 10.14 -12.93
CA LYS A 111 -19.51 9.45 -11.89
C LYS A 111 -18.63 8.87 -10.77
N GLY A 112 -17.37 8.58 -11.06
CA GLY A 112 -16.40 8.02 -10.09
C GLY A 112 -15.59 9.08 -9.34
N PHE A 113 -15.40 10.25 -9.94
CA PHE A 113 -14.71 11.40 -9.37
C PHE A 113 -15.72 12.54 -9.20
N TRP A 114 -16.50 12.50 -8.11
CA TRP A 114 -17.46 13.55 -7.76
C TRP A 114 -16.95 14.45 -6.63
#